data_AF-A0AAW6SVU6-F1
#
_entry.id   AF-A0AAW6SVU6-F1
#
_cell.length_a   1.000
_cell.length_b   1.000
_cell.length_c   1.000
_cell.angle_alpha   90.00
_cell.angle_beta   90.00
_cell.angle_gamma   90.00
#
_symmetry.space_group_name_H-M   'P 1'
#
loop_
_entity.id
_entity.type
_entity.pdbx_description
1 polymer ?
#
loop_
_entity_poly.entity_id
_entity_poly.type
_entity_poly.pdbx_seq_one_letter_code
_entity_poly.pdbx_strand_id
1 'polypeptide(L)'
;MEQTLLDLSKHAVSDKSLETLKEVMYQQDDFGIKKYGVALDHSHKYDWLKMLQEELADGLKYLQCEMERKDYVISLLKAGLRSDEPKTFIEVALELLTMEGTGK
;
A
#
# COMPACT_ATOMS: atom_id res chain seq x y z
N MET A 1 35.01 2.70 10.32
CA MET A 1 33.83 3.25 11.01
C MET A 1 32.96 4.05 10.05
N GLU A 2 33.52 4.93 9.21
CA GLU A 2 32.78 5.58 8.10
C GLU A 2 32.22 4.58 7.08
N GLN A 3 33.00 3.58 6.66
CA GLN A 3 32.55 2.55 5.72
C GLN A 3 31.32 1.77 6.23
N THR A 4 31.25 1.55 7.55
CA THR A 4 30.19 0.76 8.21
C THR A 4 28.88 1.53 8.35
N LEU A 5 28.95 2.85 8.57
CA LEU A 5 27.78 3.73 8.57
C LEU A 5 27.24 3.98 7.15
N LEU A 6 28.13 4.05 6.15
CA LEU A 6 27.74 4.16 4.75
C LEU A 6 27.06 2.86 4.25
N ASP A 7 27.55 1.69 4.69
CA ASP A 7 26.98 0.39 4.34
C ASP A 7 25.58 0.15 4.94
N LEU A 8 25.28 0.68 6.12
CA LEU A 8 23.93 0.67 6.71
C LEU A 8 22.96 1.55 5.90
N SER A 9 23.46 2.61 5.25
CA SER A 9 22.61 3.53 4.49
C SER A 9 22.08 2.95 3.18
N LYS A 10 22.81 2.03 2.53
CA LYS A 10 22.47 1.52 1.19
C LYS A 10 21.23 0.63 1.17
N HIS A 11 20.91 0.01 2.31
CA HIS A 11 19.77 -0.90 2.45
C HIS A 11 18.61 -0.31 3.25
N ALA A 12 18.73 0.92 3.78
CA ALA A 12 17.72 1.51 4.66
C ALA A 12 16.29 1.50 4.09
N VAL A 13 16.12 1.71 2.78
CA VAL A 13 14.79 1.64 2.14
C VAL A 13 14.27 0.20 2.08
N SER A 14 15.14 -0.76 1.72
CA SER A 14 14.80 -2.18 1.71
C SER A 14 14.45 -2.70 3.10
N ASP A 15 15.24 -2.33 4.11
CA ASP A 15 15.01 -2.73 5.50
C ASP A 15 13.67 -2.20 6.00
N LYS A 16 13.35 -0.92 5.71
CA LYS A 16 12.04 -0.35 6.01
C LYS A 16 10.92 -1.12 5.30
N SER A 17 11.11 -1.45 4.02
CA SER A 17 10.12 -2.22 3.26
C SER A 17 9.93 -3.63 3.81
N LEU A 18 10.99 -4.29 4.29
CA LEU A 18 10.93 -5.62 4.88
C LEU A 18 10.18 -5.60 6.21
N GLU A 19 10.40 -4.60 7.06
CA GLU A 19 9.64 -4.46 8.30
C GLU A 19 8.14 -4.22 8.04
N THR A 20 7.80 -3.32 7.11
CA THR A 20 6.40 -3.11 6.72
C THR A 20 5.77 -4.38 6.14
N LEU A 21 6.49 -5.10 5.27
CA LEU A 21 6.00 -6.36 4.70
C LEU A 21 5.75 -7.41 5.79
N LYS A 22 6.65 -7.53 6.75
CA LYS A 22 6.53 -8.47 7.86
C LYS A 22 5.29 -8.18 8.72
N GLU A 23 5.04 -6.91 9.05
CA GLU A 23 3.83 -6.50 9.76
C GLU A 23 2.56 -6.87 9.00
N VAL A 24 2.52 -6.60 7.69
CA VAL A 24 1.38 -6.95 6.83
C VAL A 24 1.19 -8.47 6.76
N MET A 25 2.27 -9.25 6.62
CA MET A 25 2.19 -10.72 6.61
C MET A 25 1.57 -11.26 7.90
N TYR A 26 1.99 -10.74 9.05
CA TYR A 26 1.43 -11.17 10.33
C TYR A 26 -0.05 -10.76 10.48
N GLN A 27 -0.43 -9.57 10.03
CA GLN A 27 -1.84 -9.16 10.00
C GLN A 27 -2.67 -10.06 9.08
N GLN A 28 -2.13 -10.47 7.93
CA GLN A 28 -2.81 -11.40 7.02
C GLN A 28 -2.98 -12.79 7.64
N ASP A 29 -2.02 -13.27 8.42
CA ASP A 29 -2.16 -14.51 9.19
C ASP A 29 -3.31 -14.40 10.20
N ASP A 30 -3.39 -13.29 10.95
CA ASP A 30 -4.48 -13.03 11.89
C ASP A 30 -5.85 -12.94 11.19
N PHE A 31 -5.92 -12.25 10.04
CA PHE A 31 -7.15 -12.17 9.24
C PHE A 31 -7.54 -13.55 8.68
N GLY A 32 -6.58 -14.33 8.20
CA GLY A 32 -6.78 -15.68 7.71
C GLY A 32 -7.33 -16.61 8.80
N ILE A 33 -6.72 -16.60 9.99
CA ILE A 33 -7.21 -17.37 11.15
C ILE A 33 -8.62 -16.92 11.54
N LYS A 34 -8.90 -15.61 11.57
CA LYS A 34 -10.25 -15.11 11.87
C LYS A 34 -11.30 -15.55 10.83
N LYS A 35 -10.91 -15.60 9.55
CA LYS A 35 -11.81 -15.94 8.44
C LYS A 35 -12.04 -17.45 8.28
N TYR A 36 -10.99 -18.25 8.44
CA TYR A 36 -10.98 -19.69 8.14
C TYR A 36 -10.83 -20.58 9.37
N GLY A 37 -10.55 -20.02 10.55
CA GLY A 37 -10.39 -20.74 11.82
C GLY A 37 -9.04 -21.45 12.00
N VAL A 38 -8.16 -21.41 11.00
CA VAL A 38 -6.87 -22.11 10.98
C VAL A 38 -5.81 -21.26 10.27
N ALA A 39 -4.54 -21.44 10.65
CA ALA A 39 -3.40 -20.83 9.95
C ALA A 39 -3.20 -21.45 8.57
N LEU A 40 -2.40 -20.81 7.70
CA LEU A 40 -2.01 -21.44 6.44
C LEU A 40 -1.16 -22.67 6.71
N ASP A 41 -1.53 -23.79 6.09
CA ASP A 41 -0.80 -25.05 6.17
C ASP A 41 -0.98 -25.82 4.86
N HIS A 42 0.09 -26.42 4.37
CA HIS A 42 0.11 -27.09 3.07
C HIS A 42 -0.80 -28.34 3.01
N SER A 43 -1.22 -28.89 4.16
CA SER A 43 -2.10 -30.06 4.24
C SER A 43 -3.58 -29.72 4.09
N HIS A 44 -3.96 -28.44 4.15
CA HIS A 44 -5.33 -28.02 3.95
C HIS A 44 -5.77 -28.26 2.50
N LYS A 45 -7.04 -28.63 2.32
CA LYS A 45 -7.63 -28.99 1.02
C LYS A 45 -8.06 -27.75 0.23
N TYR A 46 -7.12 -26.85 -0.03
CA TYR A 46 -7.33 -25.66 -0.85
C TYR A 46 -6.53 -25.72 -2.14
N ASP A 47 -7.03 -25.06 -3.19
CA ASP A 47 -6.27 -24.80 -4.39
C ASP A 47 -5.46 -23.52 -4.20
N TRP A 48 -4.24 -23.67 -3.70
CA TRP A 48 -3.36 -22.55 -3.35
C TRP A 48 -3.01 -21.66 -4.55
N LEU A 49 -2.87 -22.25 -5.74
CA LEU A 49 -2.54 -21.50 -6.95
C LEU A 49 -3.73 -20.67 -7.41
N LYS A 50 -4.94 -21.22 -7.35
CA LYS A 50 -6.16 -20.47 -7.64
C LYS A 50 -6.37 -19.32 -6.64
N MET A 51 -6.23 -19.58 -5.34
CA MET A 51 -6.33 -18.54 -4.33
C MET A 51 -5.29 -17.44 -4.57
N LEU A 52 -4.04 -17.80 -4.87
CA LEU A 52 -3.01 -16.82 -5.23
C LEU A 52 -3.41 -15.99 -6.46
N GLN A 53 -3.97 -16.60 -7.51
CA GLN A 53 -4.42 -15.87 -8.70
C GLN A 53 -5.53 -14.86 -8.37
N GLU A 54 -6.48 -15.25 -7.52
CA GLU A 54 -7.57 -14.38 -7.06
C GLU A 54 -7.01 -13.19 -6.26
N GLU A 55 -6.14 -13.45 -5.28
CA GLU A 55 -5.54 -12.40 -4.43
C GLU A 55 -4.57 -11.50 -5.21
N LEU A 56 -3.84 -12.03 -6.21
CA LEU A 56 -3.02 -11.22 -7.11
C LEU A 56 -3.87 -10.32 -8.01
N ALA A 57 -5.01 -10.82 -8.50
CA ALA A 57 -5.94 -10.00 -9.27
C ALA A 57 -6.49 -8.84 -8.43
N ASP A 58 -6.82 -9.10 -7.16
CA ASP A 58 -7.22 -8.06 -6.20
C ASP A 58 -6.08 -7.07 -5.94
N GLY A 59 -4.85 -7.56 -5.70
CA GLY A 59 -3.68 -6.71 -5.51
C GLY A 59 -3.40 -5.78 -6.70
N LEU A 60 -3.56 -6.26 -7.94
CA LEU A 60 -3.42 -5.44 -9.15
C LEU A 60 -4.51 -4.37 -9.25
N LYS A 61 -5.75 -4.68 -8.87
CA LYS A 61 -6.83 -3.69 -8.81
C LYS A 61 -6.55 -2.61 -7.78
N TYR A 62 -6.06 -2.97 -6.59
CA TYR A 62 -5.69 -2.00 -5.56
C TYR A 62 -4.59 -1.04 -6.06
N LEU A 63 -3.57 -1.59 -6.73
CA LEU A 63 -2.53 -0.77 -7.35
C LEU A 63 -3.09 0.21 -8.39
N GLN A 64 -4.00 -0.25 -9.26
CA GLN A 64 -4.65 0.60 -10.26
C GLN A 64 -5.46 1.73 -9.61
N CYS A 65 -6.20 1.46 -8.53
CA CYS A 65 -6.93 2.48 -7.79
C CYS A 65 -6.00 3.55 -7.19
N GLU A 66 -4.84 3.16 -6.65
CA GLU A 66 -3.85 4.12 -6.14
C GLU A 66 -3.22 4.97 -7.24
N MET A 67 -2.95 4.37 -8.40
CA MET A 67 -2.46 5.10 -9.59
C MET A 67 -3.47 6.17 -10.03
N GLU A 68 -4.74 5.79 -10.15
CA GLU A 68 -5.82 6.71 -10.52
C GLU A 68 -6.02 7.82 -9.49
N ARG A 69 -5.95 7.49 -8.19
CA ARG A 69 -6.02 8.50 -7.12
C ARG A 69 -4.89 9.51 -7.25
N LYS A 70 -3.66 9.04 -7.47
CA LYS A 70 -2.49 9.91 -7.65
C LYS A 70 -2.65 10.83 -8.86
N ASP A 71 -3.11 10.29 -9.99
CA ASP A 71 -3.34 11.07 -11.20
C ASP A 71 -4.44 12.13 -11.01
N TYR A 72 -5.49 11.78 -10.27
CA TYR A 72 -6.56 12.70 -9.93
C TYR A 72 -6.06 13.83 -9.01
N VAL A 73 -5.28 13.52 -7.97
CA VAL A 73 -4.65 14.51 -7.09
C VAL A 73 -3.75 15.46 -7.89
N ILE A 74 -2.91 14.93 -8.79
CA ILE A 74 -2.07 15.76 -9.66
C ILE A 74 -2.94 16.68 -10.55
N SER A 75 -4.05 16.17 -11.06
CA SER A 75 -4.98 16.95 -11.89
C SER A 75 -5.66 18.08 -11.12
N LEU A 76 -6.07 17.83 -9.87
CA LEU A 76 -6.60 18.85 -8.97
C LEU A 76 -5.56 19.94 -8.71
N LEU A 77 -4.33 19.57 -8.37
CA LEU A 77 -3.26 20.54 -8.10
C LEU A 77 -2.94 21.38 -9.35
N LYS A 78 -2.89 20.75 -10.54
CA LYS A 78 -2.71 21.47 -11.81
C LYS A 78 -3.87 22.43 -12.12
N ALA A 79 -5.10 22.06 -11.79
CA ALA A 79 -6.27 22.93 -11.94
C ALA A 79 -6.20 24.11 -10.97
N GLY A 80 -5.82 23.86 -9.71
CA GLY A 80 -5.58 24.90 -8.71
C GLY A 80 -4.58 25.96 -9.17
N LEU A 81 -3.49 25.56 -9.83
CA LEU A 81 -2.50 26.51 -10.39
C LEU A 81 -3.06 27.49 -11.44
N ARG A 82 -4.21 27.18 -12.05
CA ARG A 82 -4.84 27.99 -13.10
C ARG A 82 -6.16 28.62 -12.65
N SER A 83 -6.58 28.39 -11.41
CA SER A 83 -7.85 28.85 -10.87
C SER A 83 -7.68 30.19 -10.15
N ASP A 84 -8.70 31.04 -10.21
CA ASP A 84 -8.80 32.23 -9.34
C ASP A 84 -9.07 31.84 -7.87
N GLU A 85 -9.50 30.61 -7.64
CA GLU A 85 -9.72 30.00 -6.32
C GLU A 85 -8.86 28.73 -6.13
N PRO A 86 -7.53 28.87 -5.98
CA PRO A 86 -6.62 27.72 -5.87
C PRO A 86 -6.84 26.91 -4.58
N LYS A 87 -7.33 27.56 -3.52
CA LYS A 87 -7.49 26.96 -2.18
C LYS A 87 -8.42 25.75 -2.20
N THR A 88 -9.55 25.83 -2.90
CA THR A 88 -10.54 24.74 -2.99
C THR A 88 -9.92 23.46 -3.56
N PHE A 89 -9.09 23.57 -4.59
CA PHE A 89 -8.41 22.42 -5.19
C PHE A 89 -7.37 21.79 -4.25
N ILE A 90 -6.67 22.62 -3.47
CA ILE A 90 -5.70 22.17 -2.47
C ILE A 90 -6.43 21.44 -1.35
N GLU A 91 -7.56 21.97 -0.87
CA GLU A 91 -8.38 21.33 0.18
C GLU A 91 -8.84 19.94 -0.25
N VAL A 92 -9.40 19.78 -1.45
CA VAL A 92 -9.82 18.47 -1.97
C VAL A 92 -8.64 17.51 -2.14
N ALA A 93 -7.50 18.00 -2.64
CA ALA A 93 -6.29 17.18 -2.78
C ALA A 93 -5.79 16.69 -1.41
N LEU A 94 -5.81 17.55 -0.39
CA LEU A 94 -5.43 17.19 0.97
C LEU A 94 -6.42 16.20 1.60
N GLU A 95 -7.72 16.37 1.40
CA GLU A 95 -8.72 15.40 1.86
C GLU A 95 -8.45 14.01 1.29
N LEU A 96 -8.19 13.90 -0.01
CA LEU A 96 -7.87 12.62 -0.65
C LEU A 96 -6.56 12.00 -0.16
N LEU A 97 -5.54 12.81 0.11
CA LEU A 97 -4.25 12.35 0.62
C LEU A 97 -4.29 12.00 2.11
N THR A 98 -5.31 12.45 2.84
CA THR A 98 -5.38 12.29 4.30
C THR A 98 -6.58 11.47 4.77
N MET A 99 -7.39 10.96 3.84
CA MET A 99 -8.56 10.14 4.14
C MET A 99 -8.18 8.87 4.92
N GLU A 100 -9.06 8.45 5.82
CA GLU A 100 -8.87 7.23 6.59
C GLU A 100 -8.77 6.01 5.66
N GLY A 101 -7.87 5.07 5.99
CA GLY A 101 -7.61 3.88 5.16
C GLY A 101 -6.65 4.11 3.98
N THR A 102 -6.16 5.33 3.77
CA THR A 102 -5.00 5.55 2.89
C THR A 102 -3.73 5.51 3.72
N GLY A 103 -2.74 4.73 3.27
CA GLY A 103 -1.53 4.41 4.02
C GLY A 103 -0.80 5.66 4.51
N LYS A 104 -1.05 6.03 5.77
CA LYS A 104 -0.25 6.98 6.55
C LYS A 104 0.76 6.21 7.38
#